data_AF-A0A951QHJ4-F1
#
_entry.id   AF-A0A951QHJ4-F1
#
_cell.length_a   1.000
_cell.length_b   1.000
_cell.length_c   1.000
_cell.angle_alpha   90.00
_cell.angle_beta   90.00
_cell.angle_gamma   90.00
#
_symmetry.space_group_name_H-M   'P 1'
#
loop_
_entity.id
_entity.type
_entity.pdbx_description
1 polymer ?
#
loop_
_entity_poly.entity_id
_entity_poly.type
_entity_poly.pdbx_seq_one_letter_code
_entity_poly.pdbx_strand_id
1 'polypeptide(L)' 'MDAVIPLRQRDEQILTELFRQEGIEAIEEDIACNLLCRHPEPCWEDDPFEFLREYL' A
#
# COMPACT_ATOMS: atom_id res chain seq x y z
N MET A 1 -34.68 -10.63 1.64
CA MET A 1 -33.54 -10.22 0.79
C MET A 1 -33.66 -8.73 0.64
N ASP A 2 -32.83 -7.98 1.36
CA ASP A 2 -32.80 -6.53 1.21
C ASP A 2 -32.30 -6.19 -0.20
N ALA A 3 -32.99 -5.26 -0.85
CA ALA A 3 -32.65 -4.84 -2.20
C ALA A 3 -31.28 -4.12 -2.17
N VAL A 4 -30.32 -4.63 -2.94
CA VAL A 4 -29.05 -3.92 -3.17
C VAL A 4 -29.36 -2.70 -4.03
N ILE A 5 -29.34 -1.53 -3.42
CA ILE A 5 -29.48 -0.27 -4.15
C ILE A 5 -28.13 0.01 -4.83
N PRO A 6 -28.08 0.18 -6.16
CA PRO A 6 -26.84 0.49 -6.84
C PRO A 6 -26.28 1.83 -6.36
N LEU A 7 -24.96 1.90 -6.24
CA LEU A 7 -24.25 3.13 -5.93
C LEU A 7 -24.54 4.16 -7.02
N ARG A 8 -24.73 5.42 -6.61
CA ARG A 8 -24.80 6.51 -7.57
C ARG A 8 -23.37 6.90 -7.95
N GLN A 9 -23.20 7.49 -9.13
CA GLN A 9 -21.91 7.98 -9.60
C GLN A 9 -21.19 8.88 -8.59
N ARG A 10 -21.93 9.71 -7.83
CA ARG A 10 -21.38 10.53 -6.74
C ARG A 10 -20.74 9.67 -5.63
N ASP A 11 -21.40 8.57 -5.27
CA ASP A 11 -20.95 7.71 -4.19
C ASP A 11 -19.65 6.99 -4.62
N GLU A 12 -19.56 6.56 -5.88
CA GLU A 12 -18.34 5.99 -6.47
C GLU A 12 -17.18 7.00 -6.50
N GLN A 13 -17.44 8.27 -6.84
CA GLN A 13 -16.42 9.32 -6.82
C GLN A 13 -15.87 9.59 -5.42
N ILE A 14 -16.74 9.65 -4.41
CA ILE A 14 -16.31 9.85 -3.02
C ILE A 14 -15.48 8.65 -2.54
N LEU A 15 -15.89 7.43 -2.87
CA LEU A 15 -15.13 6.24 -2.52
C LEU A 15 -13.78 6.22 -3.24
N THR A 16 -13.74 6.61 -4.51
CA THR A 16 -12.48 6.72 -5.27
C THR A 16 -11.53 7.73 -4.64
N GLU A 17 -12.04 8.87 -4.16
CA GLU A 17 -11.24 9.86 -3.45
C GLU A 17 -10.78 9.33 -2.08
N LEU A 18 -11.68 8.72 -1.31
CA LEU A 18 -11.38 8.15 0.00
C LEU A 18 -10.31 7.05 -0.07
N PHE A 19 -10.35 6.23 -1.11
CA PHE A 19 -9.38 5.17 -1.35
C PHE A 19 -8.22 5.60 -2.24
N ARG A 20 -8.16 6.88 -2.67
CA ARG A 20 -6.97 7.41 -3.34
C ARG A 20 -5.88 7.52 -2.29
N GLN A 21 -5.01 6.52 -2.27
CA GLN A 21 -3.88 6.49 -1.37
C GLN A 21 -2.74 7.32 -1.98
N GLU A 22 -2.86 8.63 -1.87
CA GLU A 22 -1.82 9.56 -2.32
C GLU A 22 -0.49 9.25 -1.62
N GLY A 23 0.58 9.17 -2.40
CA GLY A 23 1.93 8.93 -1.87
C GLY A 23 2.34 7.46 -1.73
N ILE A 24 1.48 6.50 -2.09
CA ILE A 24 1.90 5.08 -2.09
C ILE A 24 3.06 4.83 -3.05
N GLU A 25 3.06 5.46 -4.22
CA GLU A 25 4.13 5.36 -5.23
C GLU A 25 5.47 5.88 -4.68
N ALA A 26 5.45 6.98 -3.92
CA ALA A 26 6.65 7.54 -3.29
C ALA A 26 7.20 6.63 -2.18
N ILE A 27 6.30 5.99 -1.41
CA ILE A 27 6.67 5.01 -0.40
C ILE A 27 7.29 3.76 -1.07
N GLU A 28 6.69 3.29 -2.16
CA GLU A 28 7.22 2.16 -2.94
C GLU A 28 8.62 2.46 -3.50
N GLU A 29 8.83 3.65 -4.06
CA GLU A 29 10.14 4.08 -4.58
C GLU A 29 11.20 4.14 -3.47
N ASP A 30 10.85 4.68 -2.31
CA ASP A 30 11.76 4.78 -1.16
C ASP A 30 12.12 3.40 -0.59
N ILE A 31 11.14 2.51 -0.45
CA ILE A 31 11.35 1.11 -0.05
C ILE A 31 12.25 0.39 -1.06
N ALA A 32 12.02 0.57 -2.37
CA ALA A 32 12.84 -0.03 -3.41
C ALA A 32 14.29 0.46 -3.34
N CYS A 33 14.50 1.76 -3.14
CA CYS A 33 15.82 2.34 -2.96
C CYS A 33 16.52 1.77 -1.72
N ASN A 34 15.80 1.62 -0.60
CA ASN A 34 16.33 1.01 0.63
C ASN A 34 16.78 -0.44 0.39
N LEU A 35 15.93 -1.25 -0.23
CA LEU A 35 16.21 -2.66 -0.53
C LEU A 35 17.46 -2.82 -1.41
N LEU A 36 17.63 -1.97 -2.43
CA LEU A 36 18.81 -1.98 -3.29
C LEU A 36 20.11 -1.62 -2.53
N CYS A 37 20.01 -0.83 -1.46
CA CYS A 37 21.16 -0.40 -0.67
C CYS A 37 21.49 -1.37 0.48
N ARG A 38 20.63 -2.34 0.77
CA ARG A 38 20.81 -3.26 1.91
C ARG A 38 21.74 -4.41 1.54
N HIS A 39 22.71 -4.65 2.42
CA HIS A 39 23.54 -5.85 2.37
C HIS A 39 23.83 -6.38 3.79
N PRO A 40 23.56 -7.66 4.07
CA PRO A 40 22.98 -8.66 3.17
C PRO A 40 21.52 -8.35 2.80
N GLU A 41 21.04 -8.99 1.73
CA GLU A 41 19.63 -8.89 1.34
C GLU A 41 18.71 -9.35 2.50
N PRO A 42 17.50 -8.79 2.65
CA PRO A 42 16.54 -9.26 3.63
C PRO A 42 16.18 -10.74 3.43
N CYS A 43 15.91 -11.44 4.52
CA CYS A 43 15.34 -12.78 4.46
C CYS A 43 13.84 -12.68 4.10
N TRP A 44 13.43 -13.31 3.01
CA TRP A 44 12.04 -13.30 2.56
C TRP A 44 11.21 -14.51 3.05
N GLU A 45 11.84 -15.50 3.71
CA GLU A 45 11.17 -16.76 4.07
C GLU A 45 10.55 -16.75 5.47
N ASP A 46 11.26 -16.27 6.50
CA ASP A 46 10.79 -16.32 7.89
C ASP A 46 10.00 -15.06 8.31
N ASP A 47 10.58 -13.87 8.10
CA ASP A 47 9.92 -12.58 8.34
C ASP A 47 10.21 -11.59 7.20
N PRO A 48 9.48 -11.69 6.08
CA PRO A 48 9.75 -10.89 4.88
C PRO A 48 9.59 -9.38 5.08
N PHE A 49 8.99 -8.95 6.19
CA PHE A 49 8.75 -7.53 6.48
C PHE A 49 9.58 -7.00 7.64
N GLU A 50 10.49 -7.81 8.20
CA GLU A 50 11.35 -7.37 9.31
C GLU A 50 12.10 -6.08 8.95
N PHE A 51 12.56 -5.95 7.70
CA PHE A 51 13.29 -4.78 7.22
C PHE A 51 12.44 -3.49 7.26
N LEU A 52 11.12 -3.59 7.20
CA LEU A 52 10.21 -2.43 7.27
C LEU A 52 10.05 -1.89 8.70
N ARG A 53 10.40 -2.68 9.73
CA ARG A 53 10.31 -2.23 11.14
C ARG A 53 11.27 -1.10 11.49
N GLU A 54 12.30 -0.89 10.70
CA GLU A 54 13.20 0.25 10.86
C GLU A 54 12.60 1.55 10.27
N TYR A 55 11.52 1.43 9.49
CA TYR A 55 10.93 2.50 8.69
C TYR A 55 9.58 3.02 9.23
N LEU A 56 8.85 2.19 9.97
CA LEU A 56 7.53 2.46 10.58
C LEU A 56 7.63 2.68 12.08
#